data_AF-A0A4Z2JKF1-F1
#
_entry.id   AF-A0A4Z2JKF1-F1
#
_cell.length_a   1.000
_cell.length_b   1.000
_cell.length_c   1.000
_cell.angle_alpha   90.00
_cell.angle_beta   90.00
_cell.angle_gamma   90.00
#
_symmetry.space_group_name_H-M   'P 1'
#
loop_
_entity.id
_entity.type
_entity.pdbx_description
1 polymer ?
#
loop_
_entity_poly.entity_id
_entity_poly.type
_entity_poly.pdbx_seq_one_letter_code
_entity_poly.pdbx_strand_id
1 'polypeptide(L)'
;MGNRSNLSIVDDIRQGDGKMYGAELLRDLLKLLPDAEERRSPFKKKTWRRRSTSRSNALCFASHRFDVRIEAIVLREEFSPSCAVMSREIDVVRVATKELMSCEELHAILHLVLQAGNIMNAGGYAGNAAGFKLSSLLSLADTKANKPGMNLLHFVAMEAKKKDETLLKFPEKLQDVQSAARISVENIEVEFSSLYVRIKTLEVKVQGDEELLQQLEPFLQNSSRTLQDLKRRRLDLRKEGNALIDFFCEDTETFKLDECFRIFQDFCLKFKKAVKVSCREFITFC
;
A
#
# COMPACT_ATOMS: atom_id res chain seq x y z
N MET A 1 -28.75 -19.77 6.58
CA MET A 1 -28.01 -20.65 5.65
C MET A 1 -28.57 -22.05 5.81
N GLY A 2 -29.15 -22.61 4.74
CA GLY A 2 -29.82 -23.91 4.78
C GLY A 2 -28.88 -25.03 5.22
N ASN A 3 -29.43 -25.98 5.97
CA ASN A 3 -28.78 -27.10 6.65
C ASN A 3 -28.12 -28.06 5.64
N ARG A 4 -27.01 -27.68 4.99
CA ARG A 4 -26.24 -28.58 4.12
C ARG A 4 -25.64 -29.71 4.96
N SER A 5 -25.68 -30.92 4.43
CA SER A 5 -25.11 -32.08 5.10
C SER A 5 -23.59 -31.95 5.17
N ASN A 6 -22.99 -32.45 6.24
CA ASN A 6 -21.52 -32.42 6.39
C ASN A 6 -20.82 -33.14 5.22
N LEU A 7 -21.48 -34.12 4.61
CA LEU A 7 -20.99 -34.84 3.44
C LEU A 7 -20.85 -33.92 2.23
N SER A 8 -21.81 -33.03 1.98
CA SER A 8 -21.68 -32.07 0.86
C SER A 8 -20.49 -31.11 1.04
N ILE A 9 -20.20 -30.69 2.27
CA ILE A 9 -19.04 -29.82 2.55
C ILE A 9 -17.73 -30.57 2.33
N VAL A 10 -17.67 -31.85 2.74
CA VAL A 10 -16.51 -32.72 2.46
C VAL A 10 -16.30 -32.89 0.96
N ASP A 11 -17.37 -33.17 0.22
CA ASP A 11 -17.30 -33.41 -1.22
C ASP A 11 -16.88 -32.14 -1.97
N ASP A 12 -17.42 -30.98 -1.60
CA ASP A 12 -17.03 -29.69 -2.18
C ASP A 12 -15.52 -29.42 -1.95
N ILE A 13 -15.03 -29.58 -0.71
CA ILE A 13 -13.60 -29.39 -0.39
C ILE A 13 -12.72 -30.43 -1.10
N ARG A 14 -13.19 -31.66 -1.26
CA ARG A 14 -12.48 -32.71 -2.02
C ARG A 14 -12.39 -32.38 -3.51
N GLN A 15 -13.39 -31.71 -4.07
CA GLN A 15 -13.36 -31.22 -5.44
C GLN A 15 -12.61 -29.88 -5.59
N GLY A 16 -12.17 -29.28 -4.48
CA GLY A 16 -11.51 -27.98 -4.49
C GLY A 16 -12.49 -26.81 -4.70
N ASP A 17 -13.79 -27.00 -4.46
CA ASP A 17 -14.79 -25.94 -4.46
C ASP A 17 -15.01 -25.42 -3.03
N GLY A 18 -14.71 -24.14 -2.82
CA GLY A 18 -15.14 -23.48 -1.59
C GLY A 18 -15.48 -22.01 -1.73
N LYS A 19 -15.82 -21.56 -2.95
CA LYS A 19 -16.30 -20.20 -3.22
C LYS A 19 -17.50 -19.83 -2.34
N MET A 20 -18.33 -20.81 -2.02
CA MET A 20 -19.57 -20.63 -1.25
C MET A 20 -19.32 -20.51 0.27
N TYR A 21 -18.13 -20.85 0.76
CA TYR A 21 -17.82 -20.87 2.20
C TYR A 21 -17.12 -19.59 2.67
N GLY A 22 -16.34 -18.95 1.78
CA GLY A 22 -15.52 -17.80 2.12
C GLY A 22 -14.30 -18.17 2.98
N ALA A 23 -13.28 -17.31 2.95
CA ALA A 23 -12.00 -17.58 3.62
C ALA A 23 -12.14 -17.75 5.15
N GLU A 24 -12.95 -16.93 5.81
CA GLU A 24 -13.09 -16.96 7.28
C GLU A 24 -13.62 -18.30 7.79
N LEU A 25 -14.73 -18.78 7.21
CA LEU A 25 -15.33 -20.06 7.60
C LEU A 25 -14.37 -21.23 7.36
N LEU A 26 -13.64 -21.21 6.24
CA LEU A 26 -12.64 -22.22 5.91
C LEU A 26 -11.45 -22.19 6.89
N ARG A 27 -11.01 -21.00 7.33
CA ARG A 27 -9.98 -20.88 8.37
C ARG A 27 -10.47 -21.37 9.72
N ASP A 28 -11.74 -21.12 10.07
CA ASP A 28 -12.32 -21.69 11.28
C ASP A 28 -12.42 -23.21 11.20
N LEU A 29 -12.72 -23.75 10.01
CA LEU A 29 -12.70 -25.20 9.78
C LEU A 29 -11.29 -25.79 9.96
N LEU A 30 -10.24 -25.10 9.51
CA LEU A 30 -8.84 -25.50 9.74
C LEU A 30 -8.49 -25.58 11.23
N LYS A 31 -8.97 -24.63 12.06
CA LYS A 31 -8.75 -24.64 13.51
C LYS A 31 -9.40 -25.84 14.22
N LEU A 32 -10.40 -26.44 13.59
CA LEU A 32 -11.09 -27.63 14.10
C LEU A 32 -10.41 -28.94 13.71
N LEU A 33 -9.42 -28.92 12.81
CA LEU A 33 -8.68 -30.11 12.41
C LEU A 33 -7.65 -30.51 13.48
N PRO A 34 -7.31 -31.81 13.60
CA PRO A 34 -6.25 -32.25 14.50
C PRO A 34 -4.91 -31.67 14.05
N ASP A 35 -4.04 -31.28 14.97
CA ASP A 35 -2.71 -30.78 14.63
C ASP A 35 -1.78 -31.89 14.07
N ALA A 36 -0.58 -31.52 13.60
CA ALA A 36 0.36 -32.48 13.00
C ALA A 36 0.80 -33.60 13.97
N GLU A 37 0.89 -33.30 15.26
CA GLU A 37 1.26 -34.24 16.32
C GLU A 37 0.10 -35.20 16.65
N GLU A 38 -1.13 -34.67 16.70
CA GLU A 38 -2.37 -35.41 16.88
C GLU A 38 -2.64 -36.36 15.71
N ARG A 39 -2.22 -35.99 14.49
CA ARG A 39 -2.31 -36.86 13.30
C ARG A 39 -1.30 -38.01 13.30
N ARG A 40 -0.08 -37.77 13.80
CA ARG A 40 1.02 -38.76 13.81
C ARG A 40 0.91 -39.76 14.96
N SER A 41 0.53 -39.30 16.17
CA SER A 41 0.46 -40.17 17.35
C SER A 41 -0.87 -40.93 17.42
N PRO A 42 -0.86 -42.28 17.43
CA PRO A 42 -2.09 -43.08 17.54
C PRO A 42 -2.87 -42.79 18.83
N PHE A 43 -2.16 -42.49 19.92
CA PHE A 43 -2.76 -42.14 21.21
C PHE A 43 -3.46 -40.78 21.13
N LYS A 44 -2.77 -39.74 20.64
CA LYS A 44 -3.37 -38.41 20.47
C LYS A 44 -4.52 -38.40 19.47
N LYS A 45 -4.43 -39.22 18.41
CA LYS A 45 -5.52 -39.42 17.44
C LYS A 45 -6.78 -39.99 18.09
N LYS A 46 -6.63 -40.93 19.04
CA LYS A 46 -7.74 -41.50 19.82
C LYS A 46 -8.31 -40.47 20.82
N THR A 47 -7.47 -39.71 21.51
CA THR A 47 -7.95 -38.69 22.47
C THR A 47 -8.66 -37.54 21.76
N TRP A 48 -8.13 -37.06 20.64
CA TRP A 48 -8.79 -36.07 19.80
C TRP A 48 -10.14 -36.56 19.30
N ARG A 49 -10.24 -37.79 18.78
CA ARG A 49 -11.51 -38.41 18.34
C ARG A 49 -12.58 -38.40 19.42
N ARG A 50 -12.21 -38.65 20.68
CA ARG A 50 -13.13 -38.64 21.83
C ARG A 50 -13.62 -37.25 22.20
N ARG A 51 -12.81 -36.22 22.00
CA ARG A 51 -13.11 -34.82 22.34
C ARG A 51 -13.79 -34.06 21.18
N SER A 52 -13.55 -34.49 19.95
CA SER A 52 -14.05 -33.89 18.73
C SER A 52 -15.54 -34.13 18.52
N THR A 53 -16.26 -33.17 17.93
CA THR A 53 -17.69 -33.31 17.64
C THR A 53 -17.94 -34.31 16.50
N SER A 54 -19.17 -34.84 16.38
CA SER A 54 -19.56 -35.72 15.26
C SER A 54 -19.27 -35.08 13.89
N ARG A 55 -19.45 -33.76 13.78
CA ARG A 55 -19.14 -32.94 12.59
C ARG A 55 -17.66 -32.95 12.23
N SER A 56 -16.80 -32.60 13.17
CA SER A 56 -15.34 -32.50 12.99
C SER A 56 -14.70 -33.87 12.71
N ASN A 57 -15.22 -34.93 13.33
CA ASN A 57 -14.79 -36.31 13.07
C ASN A 57 -15.14 -36.76 11.64
N ALA A 58 -16.35 -36.49 11.14
CA ALA A 58 -16.74 -36.88 9.77
C ALA A 58 -15.90 -36.16 8.69
N LEU A 59 -15.61 -34.87 8.88
CA LEU A 59 -14.81 -34.05 7.95
C LEU A 59 -13.36 -34.54 7.82
N CYS A 60 -12.69 -34.85 8.94
CA CYS A 60 -11.27 -35.23 8.95
C CYS A 60 -10.96 -36.62 8.39
N PHE A 61 -11.88 -37.57 8.51
CA PHE A 61 -11.62 -38.98 8.15
C PHE A 61 -12.08 -39.35 6.74
N ALA A 62 -12.82 -38.47 6.07
CA ALA A 62 -13.39 -38.74 4.76
C ALA A 62 -12.51 -38.31 3.57
N SER A 63 -11.46 -37.49 3.78
CA SER A 63 -10.69 -36.94 2.67
C SER A 63 -9.18 -36.95 2.91
N HIS A 64 -8.44 -37.45 1.91
CA HIS A 64 -6.98 -37.36 1.86
C HIS A 64 -6.56 -35.89 1.88
N ARG A 65 -5.66 -35.55 2.81
CA ARG A 65 -4.99 -34.23 2.95
C ARG A 65 -5.95 -33.04 2.96
N PHE A 66 -7.02 -33.20 3.72
CA PHE A 66 -8.10 -32.22 3.86
C PHE A 66 -7.62 -30.85 4.36
N ASP A 67 -6.58 -30.83 5.22
CA ASP A 67 -5.91 -29.61 5.67
C ASP A 67 -5.30 -28.84 4.50
N VAL A 68 -4.53 -29.52 3.64
CA VAL A 68 -3.91 -28.90 2.44
C VAL A 68 -4.97 -28.39 1.47
N ARG A 69 -6.07 -29.13 1.29
CA ARG A 69 -7.18 -28.72 0.42
C ARG A 69 -7.84 -27.43 0.91
N ILE A 70 -8.14 -27.32 2.19
CA ILE A 70 -8.75 -26.10 2.74
C ILE A 70 -7.76 -24.94 2.66
N GLU A 71 -6.49 -25.13 3.02
CA GLU A 71 -5.46 -24.11 2.87
C GLU A 71 -5.35 -23.61 1.42
N ALA A 72 -5.39 -24.51 0.44
CA ALA A 72 -5.35 -24.18 -0.97
C ALA A 72 -6.57 -23.38 -1.43
N ILE A 73 -7.77 -23.73 -0.97
CA ILE A 73 -9.00 -22.98 -1.30
C ILE A 73 -8.95 -21.59 -0.68
N VAL A 74 -8.60 -21.48 0.61
CA VAL A 74 -8.43 -20.19 1.29
C VAL A 74 -7.45 -19.30 0.53
N LEU A 75 -6.30 -19.86 0.16
CA LEU A 75 -5.28 -19.14 -0.58
C LEU A 75 -5.77 -18.72 -1.97
N ARG A 76 -6.54 -19.55 -2.68
CA ARG A 76 -7.14 -19.21 -3.98
C ARG A 76 -8.09 -18.03 -3.90
N GLU A 77 -8.95 -18.00 -2.88
CA GLU A 77 -9.93 -16.93 -2.68
C GLU A 77 -9.25 -15.59 -2.34
N GLU A 78 -8.16 -15.62 -1.57
CA GLU A 78 -7.44 -14.42 -1.14
C GLU A 78 -6.43 -13.92 -2.18
N PHE A 79 -5.85 -14.81 -2.98
CA PHE A 79 -4.70 -14.50 -3.82
C PHE A 79 -5.00 -13.39 -4.84
N SER A 80 -6.12 -13.51 -5.55
CA SER A 80 -6.46 -12.54 -6.62
C SER A 80 -6.81 -11.16 -6.05
N PRO A 81 -7.66 -11.04 -5.01
CA PRO A 81 -7.90 -9.77 -4.33
C PRO A 81 -6.63 -9.11 -3.78
N SER A 82 -5.77 -9.85 -3.06
CA SER A 82 -4.52 -9.29 -2.52
C SER A 82 -3.60 -8.79 -3.63
N CYS A 83 -3.41 -9.56 -4.71
CA CYS A 83 -2.61 -9.13 -5.86
C CYS A 83 -3.19 -7.88 -6.54
N ALA A 84 -4.52 -7.78 -6.66
CA ALA A 84 -5.19 -6.64 -7.28
C ALA A 84 -5.05 -5.37 -6.44
N VAL A 85 -5.14 -5.47 -5.11
CA VAL A 85 -4.92 -4.35 -4.19
C VAL A 85 -3.48 -3.85 -4.31
N MET A 86 -2.49 -4.73 -4.13
CA MET A 86 -1.06 -4.35 -4.25
C MET A 86 -0.75 -3.75 -5.61
N SER A 87 -1.31 -4.31 -6.69
CA SER A 87 -1.15 -3.78 -8.05
C SER A 87 -1.66 -2.34 -8.17
N ARG A 88 -2.87 -2.07 -7.67
CA ARG A 88 -3.46 -0.74 -7.70
C ARG A 88 -2.65 0.25 -6.87
N GLU A 89 -2.23 -0.16 -5.68
CA GLU A 89 -1.43 0.67 -4.79
C GLU A 89 -0.09 1.05 -5.43
N ILE A 90 0.59 0.09 -6.07
CA ILE A 90 1.80 0.36 -6.85
C ILE A 90 1.50 1.40 -7.93
N ASP A 91 0.44 1.25 -8.72
CA ASP A 91 0.14 2.20 -9.81
C ASP A 91 -0.11 3.62 -9.29
N VAL A 92 -0.86 3.77 -8.20
CA VAL A 92 -1.11 5.08 -7.58
C VAL A 92 0.20 5.73 -7.15
N VAL A 93 1.08 4.97 -6.48
CA VAL A 93 2.37 5.51 -6.02
C VAL A 93 3.24 5.91 -7.21
N ARG A 94 3.30 5.10 -8.27
CA ARG A 94 4.08 5.40 -9.48
C ARG A 94 3.59 6.67 -10.17
N VAL A 95 2.28 6.84 -10.28
CA VAL A 95 1.68 8.05 -10.86
C VAL A 95 2.04 9.27 -10.00
N ALA A 96 1.83 9.21 -8.68
CA ALA A 96 2.16 10.30 -7.77
C ALA A 96 3.66 10.68 -7.80
N THR A 97 4.56 9.68 -7.85
CA THR A 97 6.01 9.90 -8.04
C THR A 97 6.27 10.69 -9.31
N LYS A 98 5.65 10.29 -10.43
CA LYS A 98 5.81 10.98 -11.71
C LYS A 98 5.23 12.40 -11.66
N GLU A 99 4.05 12.59 -11.07
CA GLU A 99 3.43 13.91 -10.88
C GLU A 99 4.41 14.87 -10.19
N LEU A 100 5.04 14.44 -9.08
CA LEU A 100 6.02 15.26 -8.36
C LEU A 100 7.27 15.59 -9.18
N MET A 101 7.77 14.64 -9.97
CA MET A 101 8.99 14.82 -10.77
C MET A 101 8.78 15.60 -12.08
N SER A 102 7.54 15.66 -12.61
CA SER A 102 7.26 16.33 -13.89
C SER A 102 6.41 17.60 -13.77
N CYS A 103 5.95 17.97 -12.58
CA CYS A 103 5.14 19.17 -12.38
C CYS A 103 6.03 20.44 -12.32
N GLU A 104 6.23 21.06 -13.48
CA GLU A 104 7.04 22.28 -13.62
C GLU A 104 6.52 23.42 -12.74
N GLU A 105 5.20 23.55 -12.57
CA GLU A 105 4.62 24.57 -11.69
C GLU A 105 4.95 24.33 -10.22
N LEU A 106 4.95 23.06 -9.77
CA LEU A 106 5.42 22.73 -8.42
C LEU A 106 6.88 23.15 -8.25
N HIS A 107 7.75 22.84 -9.21
CA HIS A 107 9.17 23.18 -9.12
C HIS A 107 9.39 24.69 -9.11
N ALA A 108 8.63 25.45 -9.90
CA ALA A 108 8.65 26.91 -9.87
C ALA A 108 8.19 27.46 -8.51
N ILE A 109 7.16 26.87 -7.90
CA ILE A 109 6.72 27.22 -6.55
C ILE A 109 7.79 26.91 -5.50
N LEU A 110 8.45 25.74 -5.56
CA LEU A 110 9.56 25.40 -4.66
C LEU A 110 10.72 26.39 -4.80
N HIS A 111 11.00 26.86 -6.03
CA HIS A 111 12.00 27.91 -6.25
C HIS A 111 11.59 29.25 -5.62
N LEU A 112 10.32 29.65 -5.73
CA LEU A 112 9.81 30.85 -5.06
C LEU A 112 9.88 30.73 -3.53
N VAL A 113 9.62 29.54 -2.97
CA VAL A 113 9.82 29.27 -1.53
C VAL A 113 11.28 29.50 -1.14
N LEU A 114 12.23 28.96 -1.91
CA LEU A 114 13.67 29.15 -1.64
C LEU A 114 14.06 30.63 -1.70
N GLN A 115 13.64 31.35 -2.74
CA GLN A 115 13.93 32.77 -2.91
C GLN A 115 13.37 33.59 -1.74
N ALA A 116 12.11 33.36 -1.38
CA ALA A 116 11.46 34.06 -0.29
C ALA A 116 12.11 33.73 1.06
N GLY A 117 12.47 32.48 1.31
CA GLY A 117 13.23 32.06 2.49
C GLY A 117 14.60 32.74 2.59
N ASN A 118 15.34 32.84 1.47
CA ASN A 118 16.64 33.52 1.42
C ASN A 118 16.53 35.02 1.70
N ILE A 119 15.49 35.68 1.19
CA ILE A 119 15.24 37.10 1.45
C ILE A 119 14.88 37.30 2.93
N MET A 120 13.99 36.48 3.48
CA MET A 120 13.55 36.60 4.87
C MET A 120 14.68 36.33 5.87
N ASN A 121 15.62 35.45 5.54
CA ASN A 121 16.75 35.09 6.39
C ASN A 121 18.06 35.79 6.00
N ALA A 122 17.99 36.88 5.23
CA ALA A 122 19.17 37.63 4.81
C ALA A 122 20.01 38.08 6.03
N GLY A 123 21.31 37.76 6.02
CA GLY A 123 22.23 38.05 7.13
C GLY A 123 22.19 37.06 8.29
N GLY A 124 21.31 36.06 8.27
CA GLY A 124 21.27 34.95 9.22
C GLY A 124 21.89 33.66 8.67
N TYR A 125 21.97 32.62 9.51
CA TYR A 125 22.57 31.32 9.13
C TYR A 125 21.82 30.60 7.98
N ALA A 126 20.52 30.87 7.85
CA ALA A 126 19.65 30.29 6.82
C ALA A 126 19.50 31.19 5.57
N GLY A 127 20.28 32.28 5.47
CA GLY A 127 20.34 33.11 4.27
C GLY A 127 21.26 32.50 3.21
N ASN A 128 20.99 32.81 1.93
CA ASN A 128 21.78 32.36 0.78
C ASN A 128 21.88 30.82 0.63
N ALA A 129 20.82 30.10 1.03
CA ALA A 129 20.72 28.66 0.84
C ALA A 129 20.57 28.29 -0.65
N ALA A 130 21.19 27.18 -1.05
CA ALA A 130 21.04 26.60 -2.39
C ALA A 130 19.81 25.69 -2.52
N GLY A 131 19.22 25.28 -1.41
CA GLY A 131 18.06 24.40 -1.32
C GLY A 131 17.57 24.26 0.11
N PHE A 132 16.48 23.52 0.31
CA PHE A 132 15.92 23.22 1.62
C PHE A 132 15.41 21.78 1.66
N LYS A 133 15.34 21.20 2.86
CA LYS A 133 14.77 19.87 3.10
C LYS A 133 13.25 19.89 2.93
N LEU A 134 12.65 18.84 2.36
CA LEU A 134 11.21 18.78 2.10
C LEU A 134 10.37 18.99 3.37
N SER A 135 10.84 18.50 4.52
CA SER A 135 10.22 18.73 5.83
C SER A 135 10.00 20.22 6.16
N SER A 136 10.80 21.12 5.59
CA SER A 136 10.65 22.57 5.76
C SER A 136 9.36 23.11 5.13
N LEU A 137 8.75 22.40 4.17
CA LEU A 137 7.47 22.78 3.58
C LEU A 137 6.34 22.81 4.62
N LEU A 138 6.46 22.00 5.68
CA LEU A 138 5.45 21.89 6.73
C LEU A 138 5.36 23.15 7.60
N SER A 139 6.46 23.90 7.76
CA SER A 139 6.56 25.07 8.65
C SER A 139 6.40 26.42 7.94
N LEU A 140 6.19 26.44 6.62
CA LEU A 140 6.06 27.68 5.84
C LEU A 140 4.88 28.54 6.30
N ALA A 141 3.79 27.91 6.76
CA ALA A 141 2.62 28.64 7.25
C ALA A 141 2.84 29.29 8.63
N ASP A 142 3.85 28.83 9.39
CA ASP A 142 4.17 29.33 10.73
C ASP A 142 5.24 30.43 10.69
N THR A 143 5.94 30.55 9.55
CA THR A 143 6.98 31.56 9.33
C THR A 143 6.34 32.91 9.02
N LYS A 144 6.19 33.75 10.05
CA LYS A 144 5.58 35.09 9.96
C LYS A 144 6.39 36.01 9.05
N ALA A 145 5.71 36.73 8.17
CA ALA A 145 6.31 37.79 7.37
C ALA A 145 6.37 39.10 8.18
N ASN A 146 7.16 40.07 7.70
CA ASN A 146 7.26 41.41 8.31
C ASN A 146 5.92 42.18 8.33
N LYS A 147 4.94 41.75 7.53
CA LYS A 147 3.58 42.31 7.51
C LYS A 147 2.67 41.54 8.48
N PRO A 148 2.02 42.21 9.45
CA PRO A 148 1.07 41.57 10.37
C PRO A 148 -0.04 40.81 9.61
N GLY A 149 -0.30 39.58 10.02
CA GLY A 149 -1.33 38.73 9.41
C GLY A 149 -0.86 37.92 8.18
N MET A 150 0.36 38.15 7.67
CA MET A 150 0.91 37.37 6.55
C MET A 150 2.02 36.42 7.01
N ASN A 151 2.09 35.26 6.36
CA ASN A 151 3.19 34.30 6.49
C ASN A 151 3.89 34.11 5.13
N LEU A 152 5.02 33.41 5.15
CA LEU A 152 5.82 33.12 3.97
C LEU A 152 5.01 32.48 2.83
N LEU A 153 4.06 31.59 3.15
CA LEU A 153 3.23 30.93 2.14
C LEU A 153 2.26 31.88 1.42
N HIS A 154 1.73 32.90 2.11
CA HIS A 154 0.93 33.95 1.47
C HIS A 154 1.78 34.79 0.52
N PHE A 155 3.01 35.13 0.91
CA PHE A 155 3.95 35.86 0.06
C PHE A 155 4.27 35.04 -1.20
N VAL A 156 4.60 33.76 -1.06
CA VAL A 156 4.86 32.86 -2.20
C VAL A 156 3.65 32.79 -3.14
N ALA A 157 2.43 32.68 -2.60
CA ALA A 157 1.22 32.67 -3.42
C ALA A 157 1.02 34.00 -4.21
N MET A 158 1.34 35.15 -3.59
CA MET A 158 1.29 36.45 -4.27
C MET A 158 2.34 36.58 -5.38
N GLU A 159 3.58 36.20 -5.11
CA GLU A 159 4.66 36.24 -6.10
C GLU A 159 4.40 35.26 -7.25
N ALA A 160 3.89 34.07 -6.95
CA ALA A 160 3.44 33.12 -7.97
C ALA A 160 2.39 33.76 -8.88
N LYS A 161 1.34 34.37 -8.31
CA LYS A 161 0.29 35.04 -9.09
C LYS A 161 0.83 36.17 -9.99
N LYS A 162 1.75 36.99 -9.47
CA LYS A 162 2.37 38.09 -10.24
C LYS A 162 3.20 37.57 -11.40
N LYS A 163 3.93 36.47 -11.18
CA LYS A 163 4.81 35.88 -12.20
C LYS A 163 4.00 35.15 -13.27
N ASP A 164 3.10 34.26 -12.86
CA ASP A 164 2.21 33.50 -13.72
C ASP A 164 1.07 32.88 -12.88
N GLU A 165 -0.16 33.30 -13.12
CA GLU A 165 -1.34 32.81 -12.37
C GLU A 165 -1.59 31.31 -12.54
N THR A 166 -1.07 30.67 -13.61
CA THR A 166 -1.19 29.22 -13.80
C THR A 166 -0.44 28.43 -12.72
N LEU A 167 0.61 29.01 -12.12
CA LEU A 167 1.36 28.40 -11.01
C LEU A 167 0.47 28.11 -9.81
N LEU A 168 -0.60 28.88 -9.61
CA LEU A 168 -1.53 28.67 -8.49
C LEU A 168 -2.29 27.33 -8.59
N LYS A 169 -2.34 26.74 -9.80
CA LYS A 169 -3.07 25.52 -10.12
C LYS A 169 -2.22 24.26 -10.04
N PHE A 170 -0.92 24.34 -9.68
CA PHE A 170 -0.09 23.15 -9.49
C PHE A 170 -0.74 22.06 -8.61
N PRO A 171 -1.52 22.38 -7.54
CA PRO A 171 -2.13 21.34 -6.71
C PRO A 171 -3.23 20.55 -7.42
N GLU A 172 -3.70 21.01 -8.59
CA GLU A 172 -4.67 20.29 -9.44
C GLU A 172 -3.97 19.25 -10.34
N LYS A 173 -2.64 19.37 -10.50
CA LYS A 173 -1.77 18.43 -11.24
C LYS A 173 -1.17 17.33 -10.37
N LEU A 174 -1.44 17.35 -9.06
CA LEU A 174 -0.93 16.42 -8.06
C LEU A 174 -2.11 15.61 -7.46
N GLN A 175 -2.90 14.97 -8.33
CA GLN A 175 -4.18 14.38 -7.92
C GLN A 175 -3.97 13.08 -7.14
N ASP A 176 -2.97 12.30 -7.53
CA ASP A 176 -2.68 11.01 -6.92
C ASP A 176 -1.79 11.12 -5.67
N VAL A 177 -1.13 12.25 -5.44
CA VAL A 177 -0.35 12.50 -4.21
C VAL A 177 -1.19 12.29 -2.94
N GLN A 178 -2.46 12.70 -2.92
CA GLN A 178 -3.35 12.48 -1.76
C GLN A 178 -3.65 11.00 -1.54
N SER A 179 -3.79 10.22 -2.62
CA SER A 179 -4.05 8.78 -2.55
C SER A 179 -2.79 8.04 -2.13
N ALA A 180 -1.63 8.40 -2.70
CA ALA A 180 -0.33 7.84 -2.40
C ALA A 180 0.10 8.09 -0.95
N ALA A 181 -0.26 9.23 -0.36
CA ALA A 181 0.00 9.56 1.05
C ALA A 181 -0.61 8.58 2.07
N ARG A 182 -1.57 7.74 1.65
CA ARG A 182 -2.24 6.73 2.49
C ARG A 182 -1.69 5.32 2.28
N ILE A 183 -0.81 5.13 1.31
CA ILE A 183 -0.29 3.83 0.91
C ILE A 183 1.10 3.65 1.53
N SER A 184 1.28 2.56 2.27
CA SER A 184 2.59 2.18 2.80
C SER A 184 3.27 1.19 1.86
N VAL A 185 4.39 1.62 1.26
CA VAL A 185 5.21 0.74 0.41
C VAL A 185 5.77 -0.44 1.21
N GLU A 186 6.05 -0.25 2.50
CA GLU A 186 6.47 -1.32 3.40
C GLU A 186 5.37 -2.39 3.58
N ASN A 187 4.10 -1.98 3.68
CA ASN A 187 2.99 -2.94 3.77
C ASN A 187 2.85 -3.77 2.48
N ILE A 188 3.06 -3.15 1.31
CA ILE A 188 3.12 -3.89 0.03
C ILE A 188 4.27 -4.90 0.07
N GLU A 189 5.43 -4.53 0.65
CA GLU A 189 6.58 -5.40 0.82
C GLU A 189 6.26 -6.64 1.67
N VAL A 190 5.61 -6.43 2.81
CA VAL A 190 5.18 -7.46 3.77
C VAL A 190 4.11 -8.38 3.17
N GLU A 191 3.04 -7.82 2.58
CA GLU A 191 1.91 -8.59 2.06
C GLU A 191 2.35 -9.54 0.94
N PHE A 192 3.15 -9.07 -0.03
CA PHE A 192 3.63 -9.99 -1.07
C PHE A 192 4.63 -11.01 -0.55
N SER A 193 5.44 -10.69 0.47
CA SER A 193 6.35 -11.68 1.07
C SER A 193 5.57 -12.81 1.74
N SER A 194 4.51 -12.46 2.50
CA SER A 194 3.56 -13.40 3.07
C SER A 194 2.90 -14.26 2.00
N LEU A 195 2.35 -13.64 0.95
CA LEU A 195 1.65 -14.36 -0.13
C LEU A 195 2.59 -15.28 -0.91
N TYR A 196 3.82 -14.83 -1.20
CA TYR A 196 4.85 -15.60 -1.87
C TYR A 196 5.21 -16.85 -1.07
N VAL A 197 5.48 -16.71 0.24
CA VAL A 197 5.80 -17.83 1.13
C VAL A 197 4.65 -18.83 1.20
N ARG A 198 3.39 -18.36 1.29
CA ARG A 198 2.21 -19.23 1.31
C ARG A 198 2.07 -20.05 0.03
N ILE A 199 2.28 -19.43 -1.14
CA ILE A 199 2.26 -20.15 -2.43
C ILE A 199 3.38 -21.17 -2.51
N LYS A 200 4.62 -20.82 -2.15
CA LYS A 200 5.76 -21.76 -2.15
C LYS A 200 5.60 -22.90 -1.17
N THR A 201 5.01 -22.61 0.00
CA THR A 201 4.68 -23.65 0.98
C THR A 201 3.63 -24.61 0.43
N LEU A 202 2.60 -24.09 -0.25
CA LEU A 202 1.58 -24.92 -0.88
C LEU A 202 2.18 -25.80 -1.99
N GLU A 203 3.01 -25.23 -2.87
CA GLU A 203 3.74 -25.98 -3.91
C GLU A 203 4.50 -27.17 -3.31
N VAL A 204 5.28 -26.95 -2.26
CA VAL A 204 6.02 -28.02 -1.57
C VAL A 204 5.08 -29.03 -0.91
N LYS A 205 4.00 -28.56 -0.27
CA LYS A 205 3.04 -29.45 0.38
C LYS A 205 2.40 -30.41 -0.61
N VAL A 206 2.11 -29.99 -1.84
CA VAL A 206 1.43 -30.82 -2.85
C VAL A 206 2.37 -31.74 -3.63
N GLN A 207 3.69 -31.56 -3.52
CA GLN A 207 4.65 -32.46 -4.18
C GLN A 207 4.43 -33.92 -3.75
N GLY A 208 4.45 -34.83 -4.74
CA GLY A 208 4.24 -36.25 -4.54
C GLY A 208 2.77 -36.69 -4.39
N ASP A 209 1.81 -35.77 -4.57
CA ASP A 209 0.37 -36.05 -4.53
C ASP A 209 -0.24 -35.71 -5.90
N GLU A 210 -0.31 -36.70 -6.79
CA GLU A 210 -0.72 -36.51 -8.19
C GLU A 210 -2.14 -35.92 -8.32
N GLU A 211 -3.07 -36.33 -7.45
CA GLU A 211 -4.44 -35.83 -7.45
C GLU A 211 -4.48 -34.34 -7.08
N LEU A 212 -3.80 -33.94 -6.00
CA LEU A 212 -3.73 -32.53 -5.59
C LEU A 212 -2.98 -31.67 -6.60
N LEU A 213 -1.88 -32.20 -7.16
CA LEU A 213 -1.12 -31.50 -8.20
C LEU A 213 -2.01 -31.22 -9.40
N GLN A 214 -2.70 -32.23 -9.93
CA GLN A 214 -3.59 -32.05 -11.08
C GLN A 214 -4.70 -31.01 -10.80
N GLN A 215 -5.27 -31.01 -9.59
CA GLN A 215 -6.31 -30.05 -9.21
C GLN A 215 -5.78 -28.62 -9.04
N LEU A 216 -4.57 -28.46 -8.51
CA LEU A 216 -4.03 -27.15 -8.13
C LEU A 216 -3.07 -26.55 -9.18
N GLU A 217 -2.61 -27.34 -10.15
CA GLU A 217 -1.65 -26.92 -11.18
C GLU A 217 -2.06 -25.60 -11.88
N PRO A 218 -3.31 -25.41 -12.35
CA PRO A 218 -3.69 -24.16 -13.02
C PRO A 218 -3.56 -22.94 -12.10
N PHE A 219 -3.89 -23.12 -10.82
CA PHE A 219 -3.76 -22.08 -9.81
C PHE A 219 -2.29 -21.77 -9.52
N LEU A 220 -1.46 -22.78 -9.28
CA LEU A 220 -0.04 -22.60 -8.98
C LEU A 220 0.69 -21.92 -10.15
N GLN A 221 0.41 -22.31 -11.39
CA GLN A 221 0.97 -21.67 -12.59
C GLN A 221 0.53 -20.21 -12.73
N ASN A 222 -0.76 -19.91 -12.49
CA ASN A 222 -1.26 -18.54 -12.55
C ASN A 222 -0.66 -17.67 -11.44
N SER A 223 -0.59 -18.20 -10.22
CA SER A 223 -0.02 -17.51 -9.07
C SER A 223 1.47 -17.25 -9.23
N SER A 224 2.23 -18.21 -9.77
CA SER A 224 3.65 -18.02 -10.07
C SER A 224 3.87 -16.87 -11.06
N ARG A 225 3.12 -16.83 -12.17
CA ARG A 225 3.19 -15.74 -13.15
C ARG A 225 2.83 -14.38 -12.53
N THR A 226 1.71 -14.33 -11.80
CA THR A 226 1.24 -13.11 -11.14
C THR A 226 2.25 -12.59 -10.11
N LEU A 227 2.85 -13.48 -9.31
CA LEU A 227 3.88 -13.10 -8.34
C LEU A 227 5.17 -12.63 -9.04
N GLN A 228 5.56 -13.23 -10.17
CA GLN A 228 6.70 -12.74 -10.94
C GLN A 228 6.47 -11.31 -11.47
N ASP A 229 5.28 -11.05 -12.02
CA ASP A 229 4.91 -9.72 -12.49
C ASP A 229 4.88 -8.70 -11.34
N LEU A 230 4.29 -9.07 -10.20
CA LEU A 230 4.21 -8.20 -9.03
C LEU A 230 5.60 -7.94 -8.42
N LYS A 231 6.49 -8.94 -8.41
CA LYS A 231 7.89 -8.79 -8.01
C LYS A 231 8.60 -7.77 -8.89
N ARG A 232 8.46 -7.88 -10.22
CA ARG A 232 9.05 -6.91 -11.16
C ARG A 232 8.54 -5.51 -10.87
N ARG A 233 7.22 -5.33 -10.76
CA ARG A 233 6.60 -4.03 -10.50
C ARG A 233 7.05 -3.38 -9.20
N ARG A 234 7.23 -4.17 -8.13
CA ARG A 234 7.80 -3.70 -6.86
C ARG A 234 9.25 -3.23 -6.99
N LEU A 235 10.08 -3.99 -7.73
CA LEU A 235 11.46 -3.60 -7.99
C LEU A 235 11.54 -2.30 -8.81
N ASP A 236 10.68 -2.15 -9.80
CA ASP A 236 10.62 -0.92 -10.59
C ASP A 236 10.12 0.27 -9.76
N LEU A 237 9.09 0.07 -8.92
CA LEU A 237 8.63 1.08 -7.96
C LEU A 237 9.75 1.53 -7.03
N ARG A 238 10.60 0.60 -6.55
CA ARG A 238 11.76 0.94 -5.71
C ARG A 238 12.78 1.81 -6.46
N LYS A 239 13.05 1.51 -7.73
CA LYS A 239 13.95 2.33 -8.56
C LYS A 239 13.38 3.74 -8.79
N GLU A 240 12.09 3.83 -9.08
CA GLU A 240 11.39 5.12 -9.25
C GLU A 240 11.37 5.91 -7.94
N GLY A 241 11.19 5.23 -6.80
CA GLY A 241 11.32 5.83 -5.48
C GLY A 241 12.72 6.40 -5.20
N ASN A 242 13.77 5.65 -5.54
CA ASN A 242 15.14 6.15 -5.41
C ASN A 242 15.40 7.37 -6.32
N ALA A 243 14.87 7.35 -7.54
CA ALA A 243 14.98 8.51 -8.43
C ALA A 243 14.26 9.75 -7.85
N LEU A 244 13.15 9.58 -7.13
CA LEU A 244 12.46 10.66 -6.43
C LEU A 244 13.31 11.22 -5.26
N ILE A 245 13.97 10.34 -4.51
CA ILE A 245 14.88 10.70 -3.42
C ILE A 245 16.03 11.56 -3.97
N ASP A 246 16.67 11.09 -5.04
CA ASP A 246 17.76 11.80 -5.71
C ASP A 246 17.29 13.14 -6.27
N PHE A 247 16.10 13.17 -6.89
CA PHE A 247 15.52 14.39 -7.48
C PHE A 247 15.30 15.50 -6.44
N PHE A 248 14.85 15.15 -5.23
CA PHE A 248 14.66 16.11 -4.14
C PHE A 248 15.87 16.23 -3.19
N CYS A 249 16.99 15.57 -3.51
CA CYS A 249 18.22 15.56 -2.71
C CYS A 249 17.96 15.13 -1.24
N GLU A 250 17.09 14.15 -1.05
CA GLU A 250 16.81 13.57 0.27
C GLU A 250 17.75 12.41 0.61
N ASP A 251 17.80 12.05 1.90
CA ASP A 251 18.66 10.98 2.39
C ASP A 251 18.00 9.61 2.20
N THR A 252 18.66 8.70 1.48
CA THR A 252 18.08 7.39 1.12
C THR A 252 17.84 6.47 2.32
N GLU A 253 18.55 6.65 3.44
CA GLU A 253 18.40 5.79 4.62
C GLU A 253 17.19 6.19 5.47
N THR A 254 16.88 7.48 5.50
CA THR A 254 15.80 8.03 6.32
C THR A 254 14.51 8.31 5.55
N PHE A 255 14.59 8.43 4.22
CA PHE A 255 13.44 8.78 3.40
C PHE A 255 12.38 7.67 3.32
N LYS A 256 11.13 8.08 3.50
CA LYS A 256 9.95 7.24 3.29
C LYS A 256 9.03 7.87 2.25
N LEU A 257 8.67 7.09 1.23
CA LEU A 257 7.81 7.54 0.13
C LEU A 257 6.45 8.07 0.63
N ASP A 258 5.80 7.34 1.53
CA ASP A 258 4.52 7.73 2.10
C ASP A 258 4.60 9.03 2.91
N GLU A 259 5.73 9.27 3.59
CA GLU A 259 5.98 10.53 4.30
C GLU A 259 6.19 11.69 3.32
N CYS A 260 6.95 11.47 2.25
CA CYS A 260 7.11 12.46 1.18
C CYS A 260 5.76 12.89 0.58
N PHE A 261 4.90 11.92 0.23
CA PHE A 261 3.56 12.24 -0.27
C PHE A 261 2.71 12.98 0.76
N ARG A 262 2.82 12.63 2.05
CA ARG A 262 2.14 13.36 3.14
C ARG A 262 2.62 14.81 3.24
N ILE A 263 3.91 15.07 3.09
CA ILE A 263 4.48 16.43 3.06
C ILE A 263 3.87 17.23 1.90
N PHE A 264 3.88 16.69 0.69
CA PHE A 264 3.32 17.39 -0.47
C PHE A 264 1.80 17.55 -0.41
N GLN A 265 1.08 16.58 0.17
CA GLN A 265 -0.35 16.69 0.42
C GLN A 265 -0.65 17.88 1.36
N ASP A 266 0.04 17.96 2.50
CA ASP A 266 -0.12 19.05 3.46
C ASP A 266 0.26 20.40 2.85
N PHE A 267 1.38 20.44 2.11
CA PHE A 267 1.81 21.63 1.38
C PHE A 267 0.74 22.11 0.39
N CYS A 268 0.16 21.21 -0.41
CA CYS A 268 -0.94 21.54 -1.33
C CYS A 268 -2.15 22.13 -0.60
N LEU A 269 -2.54 21.56 0.53
CA LEU A 269 -3.68 22.04 1.33
C LEU A 269 -3.41 23.43 1.90
N LYS A 270 -2.24 23.64 2.51
CA LYS A 270 -1.82 24.93 3.06
C LYS A 270 -1.69 25.98 1.96
N PHE A 271 -1.14 25.63 0.80
CA PHE A 271 -1.00 26.54 -0.33
C PHE A 271 -2.36 26.97 -0.88
N LYS A 272 -3.30 26.03 -1.11
CA LYS A 272 -4.68 26.34 -1.51
C LYS A 272 -5.36 27.30 -0.53
N LYS A 273 -5.12 27.14 0.78
CA LYS A 273 -5.65 28.04 1.81
C LYS A 273 -5.02 29.44 1.70
N ALA A 274 -3.70 29.53 1.53
CA ALA A 274 -2.98 30.79 1.38
C ALA A 274 -3.42 31.57 0.12
N VAL A 275 -3.65 30.89 -1.00
CA VAL A 275 -4.19 31.50 -2.23
C VAL A 275 -5.56 32.13 -1.99
N LYS A 276 -6.47 31.42 -1.30
CA LYS A 276 -7.81 31.95 -0.98
C LYS A 276 -7.77 33.19 -0.10
N VAL A 277 -6.88 33.24 0.88
CA VAL A 277 -6.73 34.40 1.77
C VAL A 277 -6.11 35.57 1.02
N SER A 278 -5.03 35.32 0.27
CA SER A 278 -4.33 36.37 -0.50
C SER A 278 -5.23 37.01 -1.55
N CYS A 279 -6.08 36.23 -2.23
CA CYS A 279 -7.05 36.78 -3.19
C CYS A 279 -8.16 37.62 -2.54
N ARG A 280 -8.50 37.41 -1.26
CA ARG A 280 -9.50 38.21 -0.54
C ARG A 280 -8.96 39.58 -0.13
N GLU A 281 -7.69 39.66 0.27
CA GLU A 281 -7.06 40.93 0.66
C GLU A 281 -6.87 41.91 -0.51
N PHE A 282 -6.84 41.42 -1.77
CA PHE A 282 -6.79 42.28 -2.96
C PHE A 282 -8.11 43.00 -3.25
N ILE A 283 -9.26 42.48 -2.81
CA ILE A 283 -10.58 43.09 -3.07
C ILE A 283 -10.85 44.26 -2.12
N THR A 284 -10.22 44.29 -0.94
CA THR A 284 -10.46 45.34 0.06
C THR A 284 -9.58 46.60 -0.14
N PHE A 285 -8.64 46.57 -1.10
CA PHE A 285 -7.71 47.66 -1.37
C PHE A 285 -7.77 48.21 -2.81
N CYS A 286 -8.77 47.79 -3.60
CA CYS A 286 -9.19 48.47 -4.84
C CYS A 286 -10.54 49.14 -4.59
#